data_AF-A0A350LML7-F1
#
_entry.id   AF-A0A350LML7-F1
#
_cell.length_a   1.000
_cell.length_b   1.000
_cell.length_c   1.000
_cell.angle_alpha   90.00
_cell.angle_beta   90.00
_cell.angle_gamma   90.00
#
_symmetry.space_group_name_H-M   'P 1'
#
loop_
_entity.id
_entity.type
_entity.pdbx_description
1 polymer ?
#
loop_
_entity_poly.entity_id
_entity_poly.type
_entity_poly.pdbx_seq_one_letter_code
_entity_poly.pdbx_strand_id
1 'polypeptide(L)'
;MNTSNPYDGERRAGTVGFPLPGVELRITDPESGETLPQGEIGLIEVRGPNVFKGYWNMPEKTAEELRENGFFITGDLGLIDDRGYVQILGRNKDLIISGGYNIYPKEIE
;
A
#
# COMPACT_ATOMS: atom_id res chain seq x y z
N MET A 1 8.26 -0.13 10.20
CA MET A 1 8.44 -1.16 9.15
C MET A 1 7.12 -1.92 9.07
N ASN A 2 6.55 -2.11 7.88
CA ASN A 2 5.19 -2.65 7.71
C ASN A 2 5.19 -4.08 7.17
N THR A 3 6.08 -4.35 6.22
CA THR A 3 6.23 -5.65 5.58
C THR A 3 7.69 -6.12 5.64
N SER A 4 7.90 -7.43 5.52
CA SER A 4 9.22 -8.02 5.35
C SER A 4 9.15 -9.32 4.57
N ASN A 5 10.18 -9.59 3.77
CA ASN A 5 10.41 -10.93 3.24
C ASN A 5 10.60 -11.92 4.40
N PRO A 6 10.08 -13.15 4.27
CA PRO A 6 10.19 -14.14 5.33
C PRO A 6 11.67 -14.47 5.61
N TYR A 7 11.98 -14.73 6.88
CA TYR A 7 13.32 -15.18 7.29
C TYR A 7 13.59 -16.60 6.78
N ASP A 8 12.60 -17.48 7.00
CA ASP A 8 12.56 -18.84 6.48
C ASP A 8 11.55 -18.91 5.32
N GLY A 9 11.98 -19.40 4.15
CA GLY A 9 11.13 -19.55 2.97
C GLY A 9 11.64 -18.82 1.73
N GLU A 10 10.80 -18.76 0.69
CA GLU A 10 11.15 -18.15 -0.59
C GLU A 10 11.22 -16.61 -0.47
N ARG A 11 12.35 -16.02 -0.86
CA ARG A 11 12.49 -14.56 -0.99
C ARG A 11 12.34 -14.21 -2.46
N ARG A 12 11.26 -13.52 -2.81
CA ARG A 12 10.92 -13.21 -4.21
C ARG A 12 11.41 -11.82 -4.56
N ALA A 13 12.28 -11.72 -5.57
CA ALA A 13 12.73 -10.43 -6.10
C ALA A 13 11.52 -9.61 -6.58
N GLY A 14 11.58 -8.29 -6.40
CA GLY A 14 10.49 -7.37 -6.72
C GLY A 14 9.40 -7.25 -5.65
N THR A 15 9.40 -8.12 -4.63
CA THR A 15 8.42 -8.08 -3.53
C THR A 15 9.02 -7.53 -2.23
N VAL A 16 8.16 -6.97 -1.37
CA VAL A 16 8.51 -6.55 -0.01
C VAL A 16 8.05 -7.54 1.07
N GLY A 17 7.63 -8.74 0.64
CA GLY A 17 7.22 -9.82 1.53
C GLY A 17 5.80 -9.65 2.08
N PHE A 18 5.61 -10.06 3.33
CA PHE A 18 4.31 -10.12 3.99
C PHE A 18 4.17 -9.03 5.06
N PRO A 19 2.94 -8.63 5.43
CA PRO A 19 2.71 -7.81 6.62
C PRO A 19 3.35 -8.44 7.86
N LEU A 20 4.01 -7.61 8.67
CA LEU A 20 4.58 -8.07 9.94
C LEU A 20 3.48 -8.48 10.93
N PRO A 21 3.78 -9.33 11.93
CA PRO A 21 2.82 -9.69 12.96
C PRO A 21 2.19 -8.46 13.64
N GLY A 22 0.87 -8.43 13.71
CA GLY A 22 0.10 -7.30 14.25
C GLY A 22 -0.10 -6.12 13.30
N VAL A 23 0.40 -6.21 12.05
CA VAL A 23 0.13 -5.26 10.97
C VAL A 23 -0.88 -5.87 10.02
N GLU A 24 -2.00 -5.18 9.85
CA GLU A 24 -2.96 -5.43 8.79
C GLU A 24 -2.58 -4.57 7.58
N LEU A 25 -2.67 -5.16 6.38
CA LEU A 25 -2.42 -4.48 5.12
C LEU A 25 -3.50 -4.86 4.14
N ARG A 26 -3.99 -3.88 3.40
CA ARG A 26 -4.96 -4.09 2.31
C ARG A 26 -4.61 -3.23 1.10
N ILE A 27 -5.14 -3.63 -0.05
CA ILE A 27 -5.10 -2.86 -1.28
C ILE A 27 -6.49 -2.28 -1.50
N THR A 28 -6.57 -0.98 -1.75
CA THR A 28 -7.85 -0.28 -1.93
C THR A 28 -7.88 0.55 -3.20
N ASP A 29 -9.08 0.71 -3.75
CA ASP A 29 -9.32 1.64 -4.83
C ASP A 29 -9.01 3.08 -4.38
N PRO A 30 -8.25 3.87 -5.17
CA PRO A 30 -7.85 5.21 -4.77
C PRO A 30 -9.00 6.21 -4.60
N GLU A 31 -10.10 6.04 -5.32
CA GLU A 31 -11.22 6.98 -5.33
C GLU A 31 -12.28 6.61 -4.27
N SER A 32 -12.74 5.37 -4.29
CA SER A 32 -13.80 4.87 -3.42
C SER A 32 -13.29 4.43 -2.04
N GLY A 33 -12.02 4.03 -1.93
CA GLY A 33 -11.46 3.45 -0.72
C GLY A 33 -11.93 2.01 -0.42
N GLU A 34 -12.65 1.39 -1.36
CA GLU A 34 -13.07 -0.01 -1.24
C GLU A 34 -11.88 -0.95 -1.36
N THR A 35 -11.93 -2.08 -0.65
CA THR A 35 -10.87 -3.09 -0.73
C THR A 35 -10.96 -3.83 -2.05
N LEU A 36 -9.85 -3.86 -2.78
CA LEU A 36 -9.78 -4.53 -4.07
C LEU A 36 -9.50 -6.03 -3.91
N PRO A 37 -9.93 -6.86 -4.87
CA PRO A 37 -9.51 -8.24 -4.97
C PRO A 37 -7.98 -8.41 -5.01
N GLN A 38 -7.51 -9.57 -4.55
CA GLN A 38 -6.11 -9.94 -4.63
C GLN A 38 -5.63 -9.96 -6.09
N GLY A 39 -4.42 -9.45 -6.33
CA GLY A 39 -3.83 -9.27 -7.66
C GLY A 39 -4.17 -7.94 -8.35
N GLU A 40 -5.16 -7.19 -7.86
CA GLU A 40 -5.46 -5.87 -8.41
C GLU A 40 -4.54 -4.78 -7.84
N ILE A 41 -4.28 -3.76 -8.65
CA ILE A 41 -3.42 -2.63 -8.29
C ILE A 41 -4.27 -1.54 -7.64
N GLY A 42 -3.84 -1.08 -6.47
CA GLY A 42 -4.48 0.02 -5.77
C GLY A 42 -3.56 0.66 -4.74
N LEU A 43 -4.12 1.51 -3.90
CA LEU A 43 -3.43 2.11 -2.76
C LEU A 43 -3.15 1.05 -1.69
N ILE A 44 -1.93 1.06 -1.17
CA ILE A 44 -1.59 0.29 0.02
C ILE A 44 -2.08 1.07 1.25
N GLU A 45 -2.85 0.39 2.08
CA GLU A 45 -3.24 0.89 3.40
C GLU A 45 -2.79 -0.05 4.49
N VAL A 46 -2.39 0.49 5.64
CA VAL A 46 -1.90 -0.30 6.78
C VAL A 46 -2.56 0.11 8.09
N ARG A 47 -2.81 -0.87 8.96
CA ARG A 47 -3.30 -0.66 10.33
C ARG A 47 -2.50 -1.51 11.29
N GLY A 48 -2.15 -0.98 12.45
CA GLY A 48 -1.41 -1.72 13.47
C GLY A 48 -0.73 -0.81 14.49
N PRO A 49 -0.10 -1.38 15.53
CA PRO A 49 0.54 -0.62 16.60
C PRO A 49 1.77 0.17 16.14
N ASN A 50 2.27 -0.13 14.94
CA ASN A 50 3.36 0.56 14.25
C ASN A 50 2.92 1.87 13.57
N VAL A 51 1.61 2.10 13.39
CA VAL A 51 1.10 3.31 12.74
C VAL A 51 1.19 4.48 13.73
N PHE A 52 1.73 5.60 13.26
CA PHE A 52 1.82 6.86 14.01
C PHE A 52 0.44 7.41 14.42
N LYS A 53 0.41 8.36 15.35
CA LYS A 53 -0.84 8.96 15.88
C LYS A 53 -1.40 10.11 15.04
N GLY A 54 -0.69 10.52 13.99
CA GLY A 54 -1.05 11.67 13.17
C GLY A 54 0.09 12.68 13.00
N TYR A 55 -0.18 13.66 12.15
CA TYR A 55 0.74 14.75 11.85
C TYR A 55 0.68 15.82 12.94
N TRP A 56 1.84 16.27 13.39
CA TRP A 56 1.96 17.27 14.45
C TRP A 56 1.28 18.59 14.06
N ASN A 57 0.38 19.09 14.90
CA ASN A 57 -0.41 20.31 14.66
C ASN A 57 -1.19 20.33 13.32
N MET A 58 -1.49 19.17 12.74
CA MET A 58 -2.22 19.06 11.47
C MET A 58 -3.35 18.02 11.59
N PRO A 59 -4.42 18.31 12.37
CA PRO A 59 -5.51 17.38 12.59
C PRO A 59 -6.31 17.10 11.30
N GLU A 60 -6.53 18.11 10.46
CA GLU A 60 -7.23 17.95 9.17
C GLU A 60 -6.46 17.00 8.25
N LYS A 61 -5.14 17.22 8.10
CA LYS A 61 -4.30 16.33 7.29
C LYS A 61 -4.20 14.92 7.87
N THR A 62 -4.29 14.78 9.18
CA THR A 62 -4.34 13.47 9.84
C THR A 62 -5.64 12.75 9.48
N ALA A 63 -6.78 13.44 9.53
CA ALA A 63 -8.08 12.87 9.19
C ALA A 63 -8.20 12.49 7.70
N GLU A 64 -7.51 13.22 6.82
CA GLU A 64 -7.44 12.87 5.39
C GLU A 64 -6.69 11.55 5.13
N GLU A 65 -5.59 11.30 5.85
CA GLU A 65 -4.69 10.17 5.57
C GLU A 65 -4.91 8.98 6.51
N LEU A 66 -5.64 9.16 7.62
CA LEU A 66 -6.01 8.12 8.57
C LEU A 66 -7.52 7.90 8.55
N ARG A 67 -7.95 6.78 7.98
CA ARG A 67 -9.35 6.35 7.88
C ARG A 67 -9.95 6.18 9.27
N GLU A 68 -11.26 6.39 9.40
CA GLU A 68 -11.99 6.21 10.66
C GLU A 68 -11.87 4.80 11.26
N ASN A 69 -11.68 3.80 10.41
CA ASN A 69 -11.45 2.40 10.82
C ASN A 69 -9.99 2.10 11.24
N GLY A 70 -9.13 3.12 11.30
CA GLY A 70 -7.74 3.05 11.76
C GLY A 70 -6.71 2.69 10.70
N PHE A 71 -7.11 2.53 9.43
CA PHE A 71 -6.16 2.33 8.33
C PHE A 71 -5.51 3.65 7.91
N PHE A 72 -4.19 3.63 7.79
CA PHE A 72 -3.40 4.73 7.25
C PHE A 72 -3.14 4.51 5.76
N ILE A 73 -3.42 5.54 4.96
CA ILE A 73 -3.18 5.60 3.52
C ILE A 73 -1.70 5.93 3.29
N THR A 74 -0.92 5.00 2.73
CA THR A 74 0.55 5.20 2.64
C THR A 74 0.95 6.11 1.48
N GLY A 75 0.05 6.30 0.50
CA GLY A 75 0.31 6.97 -0.77
C GLY A 75 1.11 6.12 -1.77
N ASP A 76 1.39 4.85 -1.43
CA ASP A 76 2.04 3.90 -2.32
C ASP A 76 1.00 3.10 -3.12
N LEU A 77 1.30 2.85 -4.39
CA LEU A 77 0.54 1.93 -5.23
C LEU A 77 1.19 0.56 -5.21
N GLY A 78 0.36 -0.48 -5.15
CA GLY A 78 0.84 -1.85 -5.11
C GLY A 78 -0.28 -2.87 -5.27
N LEU A 79 0.12 -4.13 -5.15
CA LEU A 79 -0.77 -5.28 -5.17
C LEU A 79 -0.30 -6.33 -4.16
N ILE A 80 -1.19 -7.26 -3.84
CA ILE A 80 -0.86 -8.52 -3.16
C ILE A 80 -0.98 -9.62 -4.20
N ASP A 81 0.10 -10.34 -4.47
CA ASP A 81 0.10 -11.43 -5.47
C ASP A 81 -0.66 -12.67 -4.96
N ASP A 82 -0.88 -13.66 -5.82
CA ASP A 82 -1.58 -14.93 -5.53
C ASP A 82 -0.99 -15.72 -4.34
N ARG A 83 0.29 -15.49 -4.01
CA ARG A 83 0.99 -16.12 -2.89
C ARG A 83 1.02 -15.25 -1.63
N GLY A 84 0.40 -14.08 -1.66
CA GLY A 84 0.29 -13.15 -0.53
C GLY A 84 1.46 -12.18 -0.40
N TYR A 85 2.40 -12.14 -1.35
CA TYR A 85 3.50 -11.18 -1.30
C TYR A 85 3.03 -9.81 -1.75
N VAL A 86 3.42 -8.79 -0.99
CA VAL A 86 3.16 -7.40 -1.31
C VAL A 86 4.20 -6.91 -2.32
N GLN A 87 3.73 -6.26 -3.38
CA GLN A 87 4.56 -5.56 -4.37
C GLN A 87 4.24 -4.07 -4.34
N ILE A 88 5.27 -3.24 -4.30
CA ILE A 88 5.13 -1.78 -4.41
C ILE A 88 5.50 -1.40 -5.83
N LEU A 89 4.54 -0.85 -6.56
CA LEU A 89 4.67 -0.46 -7.98
C LEU A 89 5.03 1.02 -8.15
N GLY A 90 4.83 1.85 -7.13
CA GLY A 90 5.24 3.25 -7.17
C GLY A 90 4.48 4.10 -6.16
N ARG A 91 4.48 5.42 -6.37
CA ARG A 91 3.65 6.35 -5.62
C ARG A 91 2.41 6.71 -6.42
N ASN A 92 1.30 6.90 -5.72
CA ASN A 92 0.06 7.36 -6.34
C ASN A 92 0.22 8.72 -7.04
N LYS A 93 1.05 9.60 -6.48
CA LYS A 93 1.34 10.91 -7.07
C LYS A 93 2.24 10.86 -8.31
N ASP A 94 2.97 9.76 -8.51
CA ASP A 94 3.89 9.57 -9.64
C ASP A 94 3.22 8.79 -10.79
N LEU A 95 1.93 8.47 -10.66
CA LEU A 95 1.16 7.80 -11.71
C LEU A 95 1.04 8.71 -12.93
N ILE A 96 1.47 8.20 -14.09
CA ILE A 96 1.34 8.91 -15.36
C ILE A 96 0.13 8.35 -16.09
N ILE A 97 -0.84 9.21 -16.40
CA ILE A 97 -2.00 8.84 -17.22
C ILE A 97 -1.72 9.31 -18.66
N SER A 98 -1.57 8.36 -19.58
CA SER A 98 -1.35 8.64 -21.00
C SER A 98 -2.29 7.82 -21.87
N GLY A 99 -3.04 8.50 -22.75
CA GLY A 99 -3.98 7.83 -23.65
C GLY A 99 -5.11 7.05 -22.95
N GLY A 100 -5.44 7.40 -21.70
CA GLY A 100 -6.44 6.69 -20.89
C GLY A 100 -5.90 5.47 -20.14
N TYR A 101 -4.59 5.21 -20.19
CA TYR A 101 -3.95 4.11 -19.48
C TYR A 101 -3.08 4.63 -18.33
N ASN A 102 -3.12 3.89 -17.23
CA ASN A 102 -2.26 4.08 -16.07
C ASN A 102 -0.89 3.49 -16.36
N ILE A 103 0.15 4.32 -16.35
CA ILE A 103 1.55 3.93 -16.52
C ILE A 103 2.23 4.01 -15.15
N TYR A 104 2.73 2.88 -14.67
CA TYR A 104 3.50 2.78 -13.43
C TYR A 104 4.99 2.91 -13.77
N PRO A 105 5.68 4.01 -13.40
CA PRO A 105 7.05 4.27 -13.85
C PRO A 105 8.03 3.13 -13.56
N LYS A 106 7.84 2.42 -12.43
CA LYS A 106 8.68 1.28 -12.03
C LYS A 106 8.60 0.08 -13.00
N GLU A 107 7.58 -0.01 -13.85
CA GLU A 107 7.51 -1.04 -14.89
C GLU A 107 8.37 -0.69 -16.13
N ILE A 108 8.80 0.57 -16.27
CA ILE A 108 9.60 1.07 -17.40
C ILE A 108 11.09 1.15 -17.07
N GLU A 109 11.46 1.45 -15.81
CA GLU A 109 12.84 1.53 -15.31
C GLU A 109 13.52 0.17 -15.12
#